data_AF-A0A078IRH5-F1
#
_entry.id   AF-A0A078IRH5-F1
#
_cell.length_a   1.000
_cell.length_b   1.000
_cell.length_c   1.000
_cell.angle_alpha   90.00
_cell.angle_beta   90.00
_cell.angle_gamma   90.00
#
_symmetry.space_group_name_H-M   'P 1'
#
loop_
_entity.id
_entity.type
_entity.pdbx_description
1 polymer ?
#
loop_
_entity_poly.entity_id
_entity_poly.type
_entity_poly.pdbx_seq_one_letter_code
_entity_poly.pdbx_strand_id
1 'polypeptide(L)'
;MVSHLRRMAEEQLYQQMYQLGDVLNEATDSYFSSLGSDGVDGLASATLNIIVEEAYRIRDLRTAEKNLQTTASNIGKKDQMPSLNKNKKRIQELTTALALRPDTAANAGQIAHWTREKEACETRVANMEQNN
;
A
#
# COMPACT_ATOMS: atom_id res chain seq x y z
N MET A 1 13.56 11.77 6.51
CA MET A 1 14.21 10.56 5.96
C MET A 1 13.22 9.59 5.32
N VAL A 2 12.14 9.17 5.99
CA VAL A 2 11.14 8.22 5.44
C VAL A 2 10.45 8.74 4.15
N SER A 3 10.14 10.04 4.08
CA SER A 3 9.55 10.66 2.88
C SER A 3 10.46 10.67 1.65
N HIS A 4 11.78 10.71 1.85
CA HIS A 4 12.75 10.76 0.77
C HIS A 4 12.98 9.37 0.16
N LEU A 5 13.04 8.34 0.99
CA LEU A 5 13.12 6.94 0.56
C LEU A 5 11.87 6.51 -0.23
N ARG A 6 10.68 6.92 0.22
CA ARG A 6 9.43 6.67 -0.50
C ARG A 6 9.42 7.33 -1.87
N ARG A 7 9.84 8.59 -1.96
CA ARG A 7 9.88 9.34 -3.22
C ARG A 7 10.87 8.75 -4.22
N MET A 8 12.06 8.31 -3.77
CA MET A 8 13.01 7.63 -4.64
C MET A 8 12.47 6.28 -5.17
N ALA A 9 11.73 5.54 -4.35
CA ALA A 9 11.12 4.28 -4.77
C ALA A 9 10.00 4.49 -5.80
N GLU A 10 9.17 5.52 -5.62
CA GLU A 10 8.13 5.91 -6.58
C GLU A 10 8.76 6.38 -7.91
N GLU A 11 9.80 7.21 -7.87
CA GLU A 11 10.52 7.67 -9.07
C GLU A 11 11.21 6.53 -9.83
N GLN A 12 11.81 5.56 -9.13
CA GLN A 12 12.38 4.35 -9.77
C GLN A 12 11.30 3.50 -10.45
N LEU A 13 10.13 3.35 -9.83
CA LEU A 13 9.03 2.57 -10.39
C LEU A 13 8.49 3.22 -11.68
N TYR A 14 8.33 4.54 -11.68
CA TYR A 14 7.90 5.30 -12.86
C TYR A 14 8.90 5.17 -14.01
N GLN A 15 10.21 5.22 -13.72
CA GLN A 15 11.25 5.06 -14.74
C GLN A 15 11.23 3.65 -15.37
N GLN A 16 11.03 2.61 -14.56
CA GLN A 16 10.92 1.23 -15.07
C GLN A 16 9.69 1.04 -15.96
N MET A 17 8.55 1.64 -15.60
CA MET A 17 7.34 1.57 -16.42
C MET A 17 7.49 2.29 -17.76
N TYR A 18 8.18 3.44 -17.76
CA TYR A 18 8.42 4.20 -18.99
C TYR A 18 9.32 3.44 -19.97
N GLN A 19 10.43 2.87 -19.48
CA GLN A 19 11.33 2.04 -20.29
C GLN A 19 10.65 0.81 -20.88
N LEU A 20 9.69 0.21 -20.14
CA LEU A 20 8.90 -0.90 -20.65
C LEU A 20 7.97 -0.48 -21.79
N GLY A 21 7.40 0.72 -21.71
CA GLY A 21 6.57 1.29 -22.78
C GLY A 21 7.36 1.46 -24.08
N ASP A 22 8.58 1.98 -24.00
CA ASP A 22 9.45 2.18 -25.16
C ASP A 22 9.85 0.85 -25.83
N VAL A 23 10.21 -0.17 -25.04
CA VAL A 23 10.56 -1.51 -25.55
C VAL A 23 9.38 -2.17 -26.26
N LEU A 24 8.17 -2.05 -25.72
CA LEU A 24 6.96 -2.59 -26.35
C LEU A 24 6.63 -1.88 -27.66
N ASN A 25 6.86 -0.56 -27.71
CA ASN A 25 6.60 0.23 -28.90
C ASN A 25 7.60 -0.09 -30.02
N GLU A 26 8.90 -0.20 -29.71
CA GLU A 26 9.93 -0.64 -30.67
C GLU A 26 9.68 -2.06 -31.19
N ALA A 27 9.27 -3.00 -30.32
CA ALA A 27 8.92 -4.36 -30.73
C ALA A 27 7.71 -4.38 -31.69
N THR A 28 6.76 -3.47 -31.49
CA THR A 28 5.57 -3.33 -32.33
C THR A 28 5.91 -2.69 -33.68
N ASP A 29 6.74 -1.64 -33.72
CA ASP A 29 7.18 -0.99 -34.95
C ASP A 29 8.09 -1.91 -35.79
N SER A 30 8.93 -2.72 -35.15
CA SER A 30 9.74 -3.74 -35.80
C SER A 30 8.90 -4.87 -36.42
N TYR A 31 7.72 -5.16 -35.87
CA TYR A 31 6.79 -6.15 -36.40
C TYR A 31 6.13 -5.67 -37.70
N PHE A 32 5.62 -4.44 -37.72
CA PHE A 32 4.96 -3.90 -38.92
C PHE A 32 5.93 -3.65 -40.09
N SER A 33 7.21 -3.43 -39.80
CA SER A 33 8.24 -3.26 -40.83
C SER A 33 8.81 -4.58 -41.40
N SER A 34 8.60 -5.72 -40.73
CA SER A 34 9.17 -7.03 -41.14
C SER A 34 8.21 -7.97 -41.89
N LEU A 35 6.96 -7.57 -42.13
CA LEU A 35 5.93 -8.33 -42.88
C LEU A 35 6.15 -8.35 -44.42
N GLY A 36 7.40 -8.48 -44.87
CA GLY A 36 7.76 -8.74 -46.27
C GLY A 36 7.44 -10.18 -46.69
N SER A 37 6.52 -10.30 -47.65
CA SER A 37 5.81 -11.44 -48.29
C SER A 37 6.09 -12.94 -48.05
N ASP A 38 7.26 -13.48 -47.66
CA ASP A 38 7.56 -14.90 -48.04
C ASP A 38 8.10 -15.88 -46.95
N GLY A 39 7.93 -15.61 -45.65
CA GLY A 39 8.55 -16.42 -44.56
C GLY A 39 7.65 -16.79 -43.38
N VAL A 40 6.35 -17.03 -43.62
CA VAL A 40 5.30 -16.87 -42.59
C VAL A 40 5.26 -17.95 -41.49
N ASP A 41 5.57 -19.22 -41.78
CA ASP A 41 5.29 -20.32 -40.83
C ASP A 41 6.38 -20.55 -39.75
N GLY A 42 7.67 -20.44 -40.11
CA GLY A 42 8.77 -20.53 -39.14
C GLY A 42 8.90 -19.27 -38.28
N LEU A 43 8.57 -18.11 -38.86
CA LEU A 43 8.57 -16.82 -38.18
C LEU A 43 7.38 -16.71 -37.21
N ALA A 44 6.19 -17.16 -37.60
CA ALA A 44 5.03 -17.18 -36.71
C ALA A 44 5.27 -17.99 -35.43
N SER A 45 5.99 -19.12 -35.52
CA SER A 45 6.34 -19.95 -34.36
C SER A 45 7.37 -19.27 -33.43
N ALA A 46 8.40 -18.64 -33.99
CA ALA A 46 9.37 -17.87 -33.21
C ALA A 46 8.75 -16.63 -32.55
N THR A 47 7.85 -15.93 -33.26
CA THR A 47 7.08 -14.79 -32.74
C THR A 47 6.10 -15.22 -31.63
N LEU A 48 5.45 -16.37 -31.77
CA LEU A 48 4.60 -16.92 -30.72
C LEU A 48 5.39 -17.20 -29.44
N ASN A 49 6.61 -17.75 -29.57
CA ASN A 49 7.50 -18.00 -28.42
C ASN A 49 7.91 -16.70 -27.72
N ILE A 50 8.24 -15.64 -28.46
CA ILE A 50 8.57 -14.32 -27.89
C ILE A 50 7.35 -13.73 -27.17
N ILE A 51 6.16 -13.77 -27.77
CA ILE A 51 4.92 -13.27 -27.15
C ILE A 51 4.61 -14.06 -25.86
N VAL A 52 4.82 -15.37 -25.87
CA VAL A 52 4.62 -16.23 -24.69
C VAL A 52 5.63 -15.89 -23.59
N GLU A 53 6.92 -15.73 -23.92
CA GLU A 53 7.94 -15.31 -22.95
C GLU A 53 7.65 -13.93 -22.35
N GLU A 54 7.25 -12.96 -23.17
CA GLU A 54 6.89 -11.62 -22.70
C GLU A 54 5.59 -11.65 -21.86
N ALA A 55 4.62 -12.48 -22.21
CA ALA A 55 3.42 -12.68 -21.38
C ALA A 55 3.78 -13.27 -20.00
N TYR A 56 4.76 -14.19 -19.93
CA TYR A 56 5.28 -14.70 -18.67
C TYR A 56 6.00 -13.60 -17.87
N ARG A 57 6.83 -12.76 -18.51
CA ARG A 57 7.48 -11.61 -17.84
C ARG A 57 6.45 -10.63 -17.28
N ILE A 58 5.40 -10.31 -18.04
CA ILE A 58 4.29 -9.44 -17.58
C ILE A 58 3.59 -10.06 -16.36
N ARG A 59 3.35 -11.37 -16.36
CA ARG A 59 2.74 -12.07 -15.22
C ARG A 59 3.62 -12.00 -13.97
N ASP A 60 4.92 -12.19 -14.14
CA ASP A 60 5.87 -12.16 -13.03
C ASP A 60 6.01 -10.74 -12.47
N LEU A 61 6.01 -9.72 -13.34
CA LEU A 61 5.96 -8.31 -12.94
C LEU A 61 4.68 -7.95 -12.17
N ARG A 62 3.50 -8.41 -12.62
CA ARG A 62 2.23 -8.23 -11.87
C ARG A 62 2.27 -8.89 -10.50
N THR A 63 2.94 -10.03 -10.39
CA THR A 63 3.12 -10.71 -9.10
C THR A 63 4.04 -9.90 -8.18
N ALA A 64 5.13 -9.37 -8.70
CA ALA A 64 6.02 -8.47 -7.97
C ALA A 64 5.31 -7.19 -7.52
N GLU A 65 4.49 -6.59 -8.39
CA GLU A 65 3.67 -5.41 -8.08
C GLU A 65 2.72 -5.69 -6.90
N LYS A 66 1.98 -6.80 -6.95
CA LYS A 66 1.09 -7.21 -5.86
C LYS A 66 1.84 -7.40 -4.53
N ASN A 67 3.03 -7.99 -4.58
CA ASN A 67 3.88 -8.18 -3.40
C ASN A 67 4.39 -6.84 -2.84
N LEU A 68 4.75 -5.89 -3.71
CA LEU A 68 5.16 -4.55 -3.32
C LEU A 68 4.00 -3.76 -2.69
N GLN A 69 2.81 -3.80 -3.28
CA GLN A 69 1.61 -3.18 -2.72
C GLN A 69 1.29 -3.75 -1.32
N THR A 70 1.40 -5.07 -1.16
CA THR A 70 1.21 -5.74 0.13
C THR A 70 2.26 -5.30 1.15
N THR A 71 3.52 -5.20 0.74
CA THR A 71 4.62 -4.78 1.61
C THR A 71 4.46 -3.32 2.04
N ALA A 72 4.13 -2.42 1.11
CA ALA A 72 3.86 -1.02 1.39
C ALA A 72 2.68 -0.84 2.37
N SER A 73 1.60 -1.60 2.18
CA SER A 73 0.46 -1.63 3.10
C SER A 73 0.89 -2.08 4.50
N ASN A 74 1.65 -3.17 4.62
CA ASN A 74 2.12 -3.71 5.89
C ASN A 74 3.07 -2.75 6.64
N ILE A 75 3.89 -1.97 5.92
CA ILE A 75 4.72 -0.92 6.53
C ILE A 75 3.82 0.15 7.16
N GLY A 76 2.79 0.62 6.44
CA GLY A 76 1.83 1.58 6.98
C GLY A 76 1.11 1.09 8.23
N LYS A 77 0.75 -0.20 8.29
CA LYS A 77 0.15 -0.84 9.47
C LYS A 77 1.12 -0.92 10.65
N LYS A 78 2.38 -1.30 10.39
CA LYS A 78 3.43 -1.42 11.40
C LYS A 78 3.78 -0.06 12.02
N ASP A 79 3.78 1.01 11.21
CA ASP A 79 3.99 2.38 11.67
C ASP A 79 2.82 2.90 12.55
N GLN A 80 1.61 2.37 12.36
CA GLN A 80 0.43 2.72 13.15
C GLN A 80 0.32 1.97 14.49
N MET A 81 0.92 0.77 14.63
CA MET A 81 0.84 -0.03 15.86
C MET A 81 1.22 0.73 17.15
N PRO A 82 2.30 1.54 17.21
CA PRO A 82 2.63 2.28 18.42
C PRO A 82 1.53 3.27 18.82
N SER A 83 0.91 3.93 17.85
CA SER A 83 -0.20 4.87 18.07
C SER A 83 -1.47 4.14 18.54
N LEU A 84 -1.77 2.99 17.93
CA LEU A 84 -2.88 2.13 18.35
C LEU A 84 -2.72 1.69 19.82
N ASN A 85 -1.55 1.17 20.17
CA ASN A 85 -1.25 0.72 21.54
C ASN A 85 -1.32 1.87 22.55
N LYS A 86 -0.84 3.06 22.18
CA LYS A 86 -0.95 4.27 23.02
C LYS A 86 -2.41 4.65 23.29
N ASN A 87 -3.27 4.65 22.26
CA ASN A 87 -4.69 4.96 22.44
C ASN A 87 -5.42 3.89 23.26
N LYS A 88 -5.15 2.59 23.04
CA LYS A 88 -5.72 1.50 23.86
C LYS A 88 -5.33 1.64 25.33
N LYS A 89 -4.05 1.91 25.61
CA LYS A 89 -3.58 2.17 26.98
C LYS A 89 -4.29 3.38 27.60
N ARG A 90 -4.45 4.46 26.84
CA ARG A 90 -5.14 5.67 27.31
C ARG A 90 -6.61 5.42 27.65
N ILE A 91 -7.33 4.64 26.83
CA ILE A 91 -8.72 4.23 27.11
C ILE A 91 -8.78 3.46 28.43
N GLN A 92 -7.82 2.56 28.67
CA GLN A 92 -7.76 1.77 29.91
C GLN A 92 -7.51 2.67 31.12
N GLU A 93 -6.53 3.58 31.03
CA GLU A 93 -6.25 4.59 32.07
C GLU A 93 -7.48 5.46 32.39
N LEU A 94 -8.16 5.99 31.36
CA LEU A 94 -9.34 6.83 31.53
C LEU A 94 -10.53 6.04 32.09
N THR A 95 -10.70 4.78 31.69
CA THR A 95 -11.74 3.90 32.24
C THR A 95 -11.52 3.63 33.72
N THR A 96 -10.28 3.32 34.12
CA THR A 96 -9.94 3.15 35.54
C THR A 96 -10.12 4.45 36.31
N ALA A 97 -9.68 5.59 35.76
CA ALA A 97 -9.80 6.88 36.42
C ALA A 97 -11.26 7.30 36.63
N LEU A 98 -12.14 7.04 35.65
CA LEU A 98 -13.58 7.26 35.75
C LEU A 98 -14.22 6.34 36.81
N ALA A 99 -13.85 5.06 36.86
CA ALA A 99 -14.39 4.11 37.84
C ALA A 99 -13.98 4.41 39.28
N LEU A 100 -12.77 4.95 39.48
CA LEU A 100 -12.25 5.30 40.80
C LEU A 100 -12.75 6.66 41.31
N ARG A 101 -13.36 7.49 40.46
CA ARG A 101 -13.76 8.84 40.86
C ARG A 101 -15.19 8.88 41.42
N PRO A 102 -15.39 9.43 42.63
CA PRO A 102 -16.72 9.68 43.16
C PRO A 102 -17.47 10.68 42.29
N ASP A 103 -18.70 10.35 41.93
CA ASP A 103 -19.61 11.24 41.22
C ASP A 103 -20.10 12.34 42.18
N THR A 104 -19.40 13.46 42.15
CA THR A 104 -19.65 14.62 43.00
C THR A 104 -19.55 15.89 42.17
N ALA A 105 -20.23 16.96 42.59
CA ALA A 105 -20.21 18.24 41.89
C ALA A 105 -18.78 18.81 41.71
N ALA A 106 -17.87 18.54 42.66
CA ALA A 106 -16.47 18.93 42.57
C ALA A 106 -15.69 18.19 41.46
N ASN A 107 -16.10 16.96 41.12
CA ASN A 107 -15.45 16.12 40.12
C ASN A 107 -16.13 16.16 38.74
N ALA A 108 -17.36 16.69 38.65
CA ALA A 108 -18.19 16.66 37.44
C ALA A 108 -17.46 17.17 36.18
N GLY A 109 -16.74 18.30 36.29
CA GLY A 109 -15.98 18.85 35.17
C GLY A 109 -14.84 17.93 34.69
N GLN A 110 -14.18 17.23 35.62
CA GLN A 110 -13.10 16.32 35.28
C GLN A 110 -13.64 14.99 34.73
N ILE A 111 -14.75 14.48 35.26
CA ILE A 111 -15.45 13.31 34.73
C ILE A 111 -15.87 13.58 33.28
N ALA A 112 -16.54 14.71 33.02
CA ALA A 112 -16.95 15.10 31.66
C ALA A 112 -15.77 15.31 30.69
N HIS A 113 -14.61 15.75 31.19
CA HIS A 113 -13.41 15.84 30.37
C HIS A 113 -12.87 14.46 29.99
N TRP A 114 -12.72 13.57 30.98
CA TRP A 114 -12.20 12.22 30.77
C TRP A 114 -13.11 11.35 29.90
N THR A 115 -14.44 11.50 30.02
CA THR A 115 -15.39 10.83 29.13
C THR A 115 -15.18 11.22 27.67
N ARG A 116 -15.10 12.54 27.38
CA ARG A 116 -14.85 13.02 26.00
C ARG A 116 -13.49 12.59 25.47
N GLU A 117 -12.47 12.59 26.32
CA GLU A 117 -11.14 12.13 25.93
C GLU A 117 -11.15 10.62 25.60
N LYS A 118 -11.88 9.82 26.39
CA LYS A 118 -12.04 8.39 26.18
C LYS A 118 -12.75 8.10 24.84
N GLU A 119 -13.86 8.77 24.57
CA GLU A 119 -14.61 8.64 23.30
C GLU A 119 -13.76 9.01 22.08
N ALA A 120 -12.94 10.07 22.20
CA ALA A 120 -12.02 10.45 21.13
C ALA A 120 -10.94 9.39 20.89
N CYS A 121 -10.41 8.77 21.94
CA CYS A 121 -9.48 7.65 21.81
C CYS A 121 -10.15 6.40 21.22
N GLU A 122 -11.36 6.06 21.64
CA GLU A 122 -12.15 4.94 21.08
C GLU A 122 -12.41 5.12 19.58
N THR A 123 -12.79 6.32 19.16
CA THR A 123 -12.98 6.67 17.75
C THR A 123 -11.69 6.48 16.95
N ARG A 124 -10.54 6.92 17.49
CA ARG A 124 -9.23 6.73 16.84
C ARG A 124 -8.84 5.26 16.73
N VAL A 125 -9.10 4.45 17.76
CA VAL A 125 -8.84 3.01 17.73
C VAL A 125 -9.70 2.33 16.67
N ALA A 126 -11.01 2.61 16.64
CA ALA A 126 -11.91 2.04 15.64
C ALA A 126 -11.46 2.37 14.21
N ASN A 127 -11.07 3.62 13.94
CA ASN A 127 -10.54 4.02 12.63
C ASN A 127 -9.22 3.31 12.30
N MET A 128 -8.32 3.13 13.26
CA MET A 128 -7.05 2.43 13.04
C MET A 128 -7.24 0.92 12.83
N GLU A 129 -8.23 0.30 13.48
CA GLU A 129 -8.54 -1.12 13.31
C GLU A 129 -9.23 -1.41 11.97
N GLN A 130 -10.05 -0.49 11.46
CA GLN A 130 -10.62 -0.60 10.10
C GLN A 130 -9.58 -0.42 9.00
N ASN A 131 -8.50 0.31 9.26
CA ASN A 131 -7.42 0.57 8.31
C ASN A 131 -6.25 -0.45 8.42
N ASN A 132 -6.28 -1.36 9.39
CA ASN A 132 -5.32 -2.45 9.58
C ASN A 132 -5.85 -3.77 9.01
#